data_AF-A0A935MIM9-F1
#
_entry.id   AF-A0A935MIM9-F1
#
_cell.length_a   1.000
_cell.length_b   1.000
_cell.length_c   1.000
_cell.angle_alpha   90.00
_cell.angle_beta   90.00
_cell.angle_gamma   90.00
#
_symmetry.space_group_name_H-M   'P 1'
#
loop_
_entity.id
_entity.type
_entity.pdbx_description
1 polymer ?
#
loop_
_entity_poly.entity_id
_entity_poly.type
_entity_poly.pdbx_seq_one_letter_code
_entity_poly.pdbx_strand_id
1 'polypeptide(L)' 'MHEDILNIQQLIARFANSFDVKDWDGLQACFTESLYTDYSDLRGTPPETISASEYVRLRREVA' A
#
# COMPACT_ATOMS: atom_id res chain seq x y z
N MET A 1 -3.59 -22.00 -8.40
CA MET A 1 -3.08 -21.34 -9.63
C MET A 1 -4.05 -20.33 -10.22
N HIS A 2 -5.26 -20.70 -10.66
CA HIS A 2 -6.23 -19.71 -11.19
C HIS A 2 -6.80 -18.80 -10.08
N GLU A 3 -7.01 -19.34 -8.88
CA GLU A 3 -7.51 -18.59 -7.73
C GLU A 3 -6.50 -17.56 -7.20
N ASP A 4 -5.22 -17.93 -7.12
CA ASP A 4 -4.16 -17.04 -6.65
C ASP A 4 -4.03 -15.80 -7.54
N ILE A 5 -4.08 -15.99 -8.87
CA ILE A 5 -4.04 -14.89 -9.84
C ILE A 5 -5.21 -13.92 -9.60
N LEU A 6 -6.43 -14.46 -9.46
CA LEU A 6 -7.61 -13.65 -9.22
C LEU A 6 -7.52 -12.89 -7.89
N ASN A 7 -7.06 -13.55 -6.82
CA ASN A 7 -6.91 -12.93 -5.50
C ASN A 7 -5.88 -11.79 -5.53
N ILE A 8 -4.74 -11.98 -6.22
CA ILE A 8 -3.72 -10.94 -6.40
C ILE A 8 -4.29 -9.74 -7.18
N GLN A 9 -5.04 -10.01 -8.26
CA GLN A 9 -5.66 -8.95 -9.05
C GLN A 9 -6.68 -8.14 -8.25
N GLN A 10 -7.52 -8.82 -7.46
CA GLN A 10 -8.48 -8.16 -6.57
C GLN A 10 -7.78 -7.32 -5.50
N LEU A 11 -6.68 -7.81 -4.93
CA LEU A 11 -5.89 -7.07 -3.95
C LEU A 11 -5.29 -5.78 -4.55
N ILE A 12 -4.70 -5.88 -5.75
CA ILE A 12 -4.15 -4.73 -6.47
C ILE A 12 -5.24 -3.71 -6.80
N ALA A 13 -6.40 -4.17 -7.28
CA ALA A 13 -7.53 -3.29 -7.59
C ALA A 13 -8.05 -2.57 -6.34
N ARG A 14 -8.18 -3.28 -5.22
CA ARG A 14 -8.57 -2.68 -3.93
C ARG A 14 -7.56 -1.63 -3.48
N PHE A 15 -6.27 -1.93 -3.56
CA PHE A 15 -5.19 -0.99 -3.21
C PHE A 15 -5.29 0.30 -4.02
N ALA A 16 -5.38 0.20 -5.35
CA ALA A 16 -5.46 1.37 -6.24
C ALA A 16 -6.74 2.19 -6.00
N ASN A 17 -7.90 1.51 -5.95
CA ASN A 17 -9.18 2.18 -5.72
C ASN A 17 -9.22 2.88 -4.35
N SER A 18 -8.61 2.29 -3.32
CA SER A 18 -8.57 2.90 -1.98
C SER A 18 -7.81 4.22 -1.98
N PHE A 19 -6.76 4.34 -2.80
CA PHE A 19 -6.08 5.62 -3.03
C PHE A 19 -6.99 6.64 -3.72
N ASP A 20 -7.65 6.23 -4.80
CA ASP A 20 -8.49 7.12 -5.62
C ASP A 20 -9.67 7.70 -4.84
N VAL A 21 -10.33 6.87 -4.02
CA VAL A 21 -11.50 7.29 -3.21
C VAL A 21 -11.13 7.75 -1.80
N LYS A 22 -9.83 7.78 -1.45
CA LYS A 22 -9.31 8.12 -0.12
C LYS A 22 -9.88 7.24 1.02
N ASP A 23 -10.10 5.95 0.73
CA ASP A 23 -10.48 4.93 1.72
C ASP A 23 -9.24 4.41 2.47
N TRP A 24 -8.84 5.12 3.52
CA TRP A 24 -7.62 4.83 4.26
C TRP A 24 -7.67 3.50 5.02
N ASP A 25 -8.83 3.11 5.53
CA ASP A 25 -9.02 1.83 6.23
C ASP A 25 -8.99 0.68 5.21
N GLY A 26 -9.61 0.87 4.04
CA GLY A 26 -9.54 -0.04 2.91
C GLY A 26 -8.11 -0.24 2.40
N LEU A 27 -7.32 0.84 2.34
CA LEU A 27 -5.91 0.80 1.98
C LEU A 27 -5.09 0.02 3.01
N GLN A 28 -5.27 0.29 4.31
CA GLN A 28 -4.53 -0.39 5.36
C GLN A 28 -4.78 -1.91 5.34
N ALA A 29 -6.01 -2.33 5.05
CA ALA A 29 -6.40 -3.73 4.98
C ALA A 29 -5.78 -4.50 3.79
N CYS A 30 -5.13 -3.82 2.84
CA CYS A 30 -4.38 -4.46 1.76
C CYS A 30 -2.98 -4.93 2.18
N PHE A 31 -2.53 -4.59 3.39
CA PHE A 31 -1.15 -4.76 3.82
C PHE A 31 -1.00 -5.84 4.90
N THR A 32 0.20 -6.43 4.94
CA THR A 32 0.74 -7.07 6.15
C THR A 32 1.01 -6.02 7.23
N GLU A 33 1.30 -6.46 8.47
CA GLU A 33 1.58 -5.55 9.59
C GLU A 33 2.71 -4.55 9.29
N SER A 34 3.71 -5.00 8.54
CA SER A 34 4.84 -4.20 8.05
C SER A 34 5.01 -4.32 6.55
N LEU A 35 5.60 -3.28 5.96
CA LEU A 35 5.81 -3.11 4.53
C LEU A 35 7.25 -2.73 4.28
N TYR A 36 7.89 -3.43 3.35
CA TYR A 36 9.13 -2.96 2.74
C TYR A 36 8.80 -1.96 1.64
N THR A 37 9.32 -0.74 1.76
CA THR A 37 9.15 0.32 0.77
C THR A 37 10.50 0.75 0.23
N ASP A 38 10.61 0.79 -1.10
CA ASP A 38 11.78 1.28 -1.79
C ASP A 38 11.39 2.51 -2.63
N TYR A 39 11.79 3.68 -2.14
CA TYR A 39 11.66 4.95 -2.86
C TYR A 39 13.03 5.53 -3.22
N SER A 40 14.06 4.70 -3.34
CA SER A 40 15.42 5.16 -3.67
C SER A 40 15.46 5.90 -4.99
N ASP A 41 14.74 5.40 -6.00
CA ASP A 41 14.64 6.04 -7.32
C ASP A 41 13.74 7.30 -7.30
N LEU A 42 12.58 7.23 -6.66
CA LEU A 42 11.58 8.31 -6.69
C LEU A 42 11.92 9.49 -5.74
N ARG A 43 12.50 9.21 -4.58
CA ARG A 43 12.68 10.18 -3.48
C ARG A 43 14.12 10.28 -2.97
N GLY A 44 15.03 9.43 -3.45
CA GLY A 44 16.40 9.37 -2.93
C GLY A 44 16.50 8.85 -1.50
N THR A 45 15.42 8.33 -0.92
CA THR A 45 15.41 7.76 0.43
C THR A 45 15.83 6.29 0.37
N PRO A 46 16.67 5.80 1.31
CA PRO A 46 17.03 4.40 1.34
C PRO A 46 15.78 3.52 1.52
N PRO A 47 15.80 2.26 1.05
CA PRO A 47 14.71 1.35 1.33
C PRO A 47 14.53 1.13 2.83
N GLU A 48 13.29 1.00 3.28
CA GLU A 48 12.95 0.87 4.69
C GLU A 48 11.76 -0.06 4.91
N THR A 49 11.67 -0.61 6.12
CA THR A 49 10.49 -1.36 6.56
C THR A 49 9.71 -0.53 7.57
N ILE A 50 8.47 -0.20 7.25
CA ILE A 50 7.57 0.61 8.10
C ILE A 50 6.29 -0.16 8.44
N SER A 51 5.54 0.26 9.45
CA SER A 51 4.23 -0.32 9.73
C SER A 51 3.19 0.08 8.68
N ALA A 52 2.16 -0.74 8.49
CA ALA A 52 1.03 -0.39 7.61
C ALA A 52 0.33 0.91 8.06
N SER A 53 0.19 1.11 9.37
CA SER A 53 -0.39 2.34 9.94
C SER A 53 0.45 3.58 9.61
N GLU A 54 1.77 3.48 9.69
CA GLU A 54 2.67 4.58 9.34
C GLU A 54 2.65 4.85 7.84
N TYR A 55 2.64 3.79 7.02
CA TYR A 55 2.51 3.92 5.58
C TYR A 55 1.26 4.72 5.22
N VAL A 56 0.10 4.37 5.79
CA VAL A 56 -1.18 5.03 5.51
C VAL A 56 -1.18 6.49 6.02
N ARG A 57 -0.65 6.74 7.22
CA ARG A 57 -0.52 8.09 7.79
C ARG A 57 0.22 9.04 6.83
N LEU A 58 1.36 8.60 6.30
CA LEU A 58 2.17 9.38 5.36
C LEU A 58 1.44 9.73 4.05
N ARG A 59 0.47 8.92 3.61
CA ARG A 59 -0.28 9.20 2.36
C ARG A 59 -1.51 10.05 2.61
N ARG A 60 -2.14 9.90 3.78
CA ARG A 60 -3.26 10.75 4.19
C ARG A 60 -2.83 12.22 4.39
N GLU A 61 -1.67 12.45 4.96
CA GLU A 61 -1.18 13.81 5.27
C GLU A 61 -0.66 14.59 4.06
N VAL A 62 -0.34 13.89 2.97
CA VAL A 62 0.21 14.48 1.72
C VAL A 62 -0.89 14.69 0.65
N ALA A 63 -2.11 14.18 0.87
CA ALA A 63 -3.22 14.12 -0.11
C ALA A 63 -4.27 15.23 0.01
#